data_AF-A0A5M4DDU8-F1
#
_entry.id   AF-A0A5M4DDU8-F1
#
_cell.length_a   1.000
_cell.length_b   1.000
_cell.length_c   1.000
_cell.angle_alpha   90.00
_cell.angle_beta   90.00
_cell.angle_gamma   90.00
#
_symmetry.space_group_name_H-M   'P 1'
#
loop_
_entity.id
_entity.type
_entity.pdbx_description
1 polymer ?
#
loop_
_entity_poly.entity_id
_entity_poly.type
_entity_poly.pdbx_seq_one_letter_code
_entity_poly.pdbx_strand_id
1 'polypeptide(L)'
;MKKVFLVLACSAAYGTSHALVWGFSAPIIDGSQEVPPTGSSAYGTASFTLDDVTWELAGSMTVIGIPATATTGSHIHQAPAGVNGPVIFNLLANQIPGSPLTSGNMVVYAYRGTLATANNAATLAAMIAGDTYINVHTPQFPGGEIRGQITCHGVVPEPATIAALSLGVLPFLRRRKK
;
A
#
# COMPACT_ATOMS: atom_id res chain seq x y z
N MET A 1 -21.91 -52.84 -33.41
CA MET A 1 -21.86 -52.53 -31.96
C MET A 1 -20.74 -51.51 -31.74
N LYS A 2 -21.05 -50.22 -31.59
CA LYS A 2 -20.05 -49.15 -31.44
C LYS A 2 -20.02 -48.72 -29.97
N LYS A 3 -18.91 -48.97 -29.27
CA LYS A 3 -18.69 -48.49 -27.91
C LYS A 3 -18.18 -47.05 -27.99
N VAL A 4 -18.99 -46.10 -27.53
CA VAL A 4 -18.60 -44.70 -27.36
C VAL A 4 -18.01 -44.58 -25.96
N PHE A 5 -16.72 -44.26 -25.86
CA PHE A 5 -16.09 -43.91 -24.59
C PHE A 5 -16.29 -42.41 -24.36
N LEU A 6 -17.01 -42.07 -23.29
CA LEU A 6 -17.10 -40.70 -22.78
C LEU A 6 -15.87 -40.45 -21.90
N VAL A 7 -14.92 -39.66 -22.40
CA VAL A 7 -13.82 -39.15 -21.56
C VAL A 7 -14.37 -37.95 -20.81
N LEU A 8 -14.61 -38.13 -19.51
CA LEU A 8 -14.92 -37.03 -18.60
C LEU A 8 -13.60 -36.28 -18.34
N ALA A 9 -13.38 -35.17 -19.04
CA ALA A 9 -12.28 -34.26 -18.73
C ALA A 9 -12.60 -33.58 -17.39
N CYS A 10 -12.05 -34.11 -16.30
CA CYS A 10 -12.02 -33.43 -15.01
C CYS A 10 -11.01 -32.30 -15.13
N SER A 11 -11.48 -31.10 -15.46
CA SER A 11 -10.70 -29.88 -15.38
C SER A 11 -10.45 -29.59 -13.90
N ALA A 12 -9.36 -30.10 -13.34
CA ALA A 12 -8.83 -29.59 -12.09
C ALA A 12 -8.46 -28.13 -12.35
N ALA A 13 -9.31 -27.19 -11.91
CA ALA A 13 -8.91 -25.81 -11.77
C ALA A 13 -7.85 -25.78 -10.67
N TYR A 14 -6.59 -25.93 -11.08
CA TYR A 14 -5.46 -25.58 -10.23
C TYR A 14 -5.60 -24.09 -9.98
N GLY A 15 -6.14 -23.72 -8.82
CA GLY A 15 -6.04 -22.38 -8.30
C GLY A 15 -4.56 -22.11 -8.09
N THR A 16 -3.91 -21.50 -9.07
CA THR A 16 -2.63 -20.85 -8.84
C THR A 16 -2.88 -19.82 -7.74
N SER A 17 -2.23 -20.00 -6.60
CA SER A 17 -2.18 -18.97 -5.56
C SER A 17 -1.47 -17.77 -6.18
N HIS A 18 -2.24 -16.85 -6.76
CA HIS A 18 -1.72 -15.57 -7.22
C HIS A 18 -1.52 -14.68 -6.00
N ALA A 19 -0.41 -13.94 -5.97
CA ALA A 19 -0.19 -12.93 -4.95
C ALA A 19 -1.28 -11.87 -5.06
N LEU A 20 -1.90 -11.50 -3.93
CA LEU A 20 -2.77 -10.34 -3.90
C LEU A 20 -1.93 -9.14 -3.54
N VAL A 21 -2.06 -8.10 -4.35
CA VAL A 21 -1.47 -6.79 -4.07
C VAL A 21 -2.53 -5.94 -3.40
N TRP A 22 -2.37 -5.67 -2.12
CA TRP A 22 -3.27 -4.84 -1.33
C TRP A 22 -2.90 -3.38 -1.48
N GLY A 23 -3.89 -2.52 -1.71
CA GLY A 23 -3.70 -1.08 -1.84
C GLY A 23 -4.15 -0.32 -0.59
N PHE A 24 -3.32 0.63 -0.16
CA PHE A 24 -3.51 1.43 1.03
C PHE A 24 -3.22 2.91 0.77
N SER A 25 -3.83 3.77 1.57
CA SER A 25 -3.53 5.20 1.59
C SER A 25 -3.69 5.81 2.99
N ALA A 26 -2.92 6.86 3.24
CA ALA A 26 -3.14 7.84 4.30
C ALA A 26 -3.52 9.16 3.62
N PRO A 27 -4.82 9.45 3.44
CA PRO A 27 -5.28 10.59 2.64
C PRO A 27 -5.05 11.93 3.33
N ILE A 28 -4.86 11.93 4.64
CA ILE A 28 -4.57 13.12 5.44
C ILE A 28 -3.49 12.74 6.45
N ILE A 29 -2.33 13.37 6.36
CA ILE A 29 -1.25 13.31 7.33
C ILE A 29 -1.08 14.73 7.87
N ASP A 30 -1.28 14.97 9.15
CA ASP A 30 -1.19 16.32 9.74
C ASP A 30 -0.80 16.28 11.23
N GLY A 31 -0.50 17.45 11.81
CA GLY A 31 -0.11 17.57 13.21
C GLY A 31 -1.25 17.40 14.23
N SER A 32 -2.51 17.42 13.78
CA SER A 32 -3.68 17.23 14.67
C SER A 32 -3.90 15.77 15.05
N GLN A 33 -3.39 14.84 14.23
CA GLN A 33 -3.48 13.40 14.43
C GLN A 33 -2.37 12.83 15.32
N GLU A 34 -1.30 13.60 15.59
CA GLU A 34 -0.25 13.21 16.53
C GLU A 34 -0.79 13.02 17.96
N VAL A 35 -0.08 12.24 18.78
CA VAL A 35 -0.48 11.94 20.16
C VAL A 35 0.67 12.30 21.12
N PRO A 36 0.63 13.48 21.76
CA PRO A 36 -0.38 14.54 21.63
C PRO A 36 -0.26 15.36 20.32
N PRO A 37 -1.30 16.12 19.91
CA PRO A 37 -1.25 16.99 18.74
C PRO A 37 -0.12 18.04 18.83
N THR A 38 0.55 18.30 17.70
CA THR A 38 1.77 19.13 17.65
C THR A 38 1.52 20.60 17.33
N GLY A 39 0.39 20.91 16.71
CA GLY A 39 0.09 22.24 16.16
C GLY A 39 0.89 22.59 14.91
N SER A 40 1.64 21.64 14.32
CA SER A 40 2.32 21.86 13.04
C SER A 40 1.31 22.14 11.94
N SER A 41 1.64 23.10 11.06
CA SER A 41 0.89 23.38 9.83
C SER A 41 1.34 22.52 8.66
N ALA A 42 2.32 21.63 8.85
CA ALA A 42 2.72 20.67 7.84
C ALA A 42 1.60 19.66 7.58
N TYR A 43 1.54 19.18 6.34
CA TYR A 43 0.55 18.18 5.95
C TYR A 43 1.08 17.29 4.84
N GLY A 44 0.40 16.18 4.57
CA GLY A 44 0.80 15.25 3.54
C GLY A 44 -0.24 14.21 3.19
N THR A 45 0.13 13.35 2.26
CA THR A 45 -0.65 12.19 1.80
C THR A 45 0.30 11.04 1.50
N ALA A 46 -0.12 9.80 1.69
CA ALA A 46 0.64 8.63 1.25
C ALA A 46 -0.24 7.60 0.55
N SER A 47 0.35 6.87 -0.40
CA SER A 47 -0.27 5.73 -1.06
C SER A 47 0.77 4.65 -1.28
N PHE A 48 0.41 3.40 -1.00
CA PHE A 48 1.33 2.28 -1.14
C PHE A 48 0.58 0.96 -1.33
N THR A 49 1.31 -0.02 -1.83
CA THR A 49 0.86 -1.39 -2.01
C THR A 49 1.64 -2.36 -1.13
N LEU A 50 1.01 -3.46 -0.74
CA LEU A 50 1.66 -4.60 -0.08
C LEU A 50 1.33 -5.88 -0.85
N ASP A 51 2.35 -6.56 -1.34
CA ASP A 51 2.24 -7.90 -1.91
C ASP A 51 2.20 -8.94 -0.78
N ASP A 52 1.14 -9.75 -0.72
CA ASP A 52 0.92 -10.67 0.41
C ASP A 52 1.71 -11.99 0.37
N VAL A 53 2.56 -12.16 -0.64
CA VAL A 53 3.45 -13.31 -0.79
C VAL A 53 4.89 -12.92 -0.52
N THR A 54 5.37 -11.88 -1.21
CA THR A 54 6.74 -11.35 -1.08
C THR A 54 6.89 -10.41 0.11
N TRP A 55 5.78 -9.90 0.64
CA TRP A 55 5.73 -8.86 1.64
C TRP A 55 6.43 -7.57 1.21
N GLU A 56 6.56 -7.32 -0.10
CA GLU A 56 7.07 -6.05 -0.60
C GLU A 56 6.03 -4.96 -0.36
N LEU A 57 6.43 -3.96 0.43
CA LEU A 57 5.74 -2.69 0.58
C LEU A 57 6.39 -1.67 -0.34
N ALA A 58 5.61 -1.06 -1.23
CA ALA A 58 6.09 -0.06 -2.17
C ALA A 58 5.10 1.09 -2.31
N GLY A 59 5.60 2.33 -2.41
CA GLY A 59 4.71 3.47 -2.59
C GLY A 59 5.41 4.82 -2.45
N SER A 60 4.61 5.84 -2.16
CA SER A 60 5.08 7.20 -2.00
C SER A 60 4.36 7.95 -0.88
N MET A 61 5.01 9.01 -0.40
CA MET A 61 4.45 9.97 0.52
C MET A 61 4.81 11.37 0.03
N THR A 62 3.82 12.25 -0.05
CA THR A 62 4.02 13.67 -0.30
C THR A 62 3.86 14.41 1.02
N VAL A 63 4.81 15.29 1.34
CA VAL A 63 4.81 16.15 2.52
C VAL A 63 4.99 17.59 2.08
N ILE A 64 4.21 18.49 2.66
CA ILE A 64 4.28 19.93 2.43
C ILE A 64 4.52 20.63 3.78
N GLY A 65 5.51 21.51 3.81
CA GLY A 65 5.85 22.29 5.02
C GLY A 65 6.98 21.69 5.87
N ILE A 66 7.45 20.48 5.55
CA ILE A 66 8.67 19.89 6.13
C ILE A 66 9.69 19.73 5.01
N PRO A 67 10.82 20.46 5.02
CA PRO A 67 11.87 20.26 4.03
C PRO A 67 12.56 18.91 4.24
N ALA A 68 13.05 18.30 3.15
CA ALA A 68 13.70 17.00 3.19
C ALA A 68 14.88 16.97 4.18
N THR A 69 15.63 18.07 4.27
CA THR A 69 16.77 18.24 5.19
C THR A 69 16.39 18.29 6.67
N ALA A 70 15.13 18.58 7.00
CA ALA A 70 14.65 18.58 8.38
C ALA A 70 13.97 17.27 8.77
N THR A 71 13.76 16.33 7.85
CA THR A 71 13.14 15.04 8.17
C THR A 71 14.17 14.12 8.82
N THR A 72 13.98 13.81 10.10
CA THR A 72 14.90 12.95 10.88
C THR A 72 14.46 11.49 10.93
N GLY A 73 13.20 11.22 10.65
CA GLY A 73 12.63 9.88 10.64
C GLY A 73 11.26 9.87 9.97
N SER A 74 10.87 8.72 9.44
CA SER A 74 9.49 8.47 9.04
C SER A 74 9.22 6.97 9.07
N HIS A 75 8.08 6.60 9.65
CA HIS A 75 7.79 5.22 10.00
C HIS A 75 6.33 4.89 9.71
N ILE A 76 6.07 3.61 9.45
CA ILE A 76 4.75 3.02 9.65
C ILE A 76 4.76 2.33 11.00
N HIS A 77 3.73 2.58 11.80
CA HIS A 77 3.50 1.99 13.10
C HIS A 77 2.20 1.17 13.12
N GLN A 78 2.09 0.26 14.09
CA GLN A 78 0.88 -0.53 14.31
C GLN A 78 0.18 -0.11 15.61
N ALA A 79 -0.88 0.69 15.47
CA ALA A 79 -1.85 0.97 16.51
C ALA A 79 -3.10 1.65 15.92
N PRO A 80 -4.25 1.53 16.61
CA PRO A 80 -5.46 2.26 16.23
C PRO A 80 -5.26 3.78 16.40
N ALA A 81 -6.17 4.54 15.81
CA ALA A 81 -6.19 5.99 15.91
C ALA A 81 -6.15 6.47 17.38
N GLY A 82 -5.33 7.47 17.67
CA GLY A 82 -5.19 8.07 19.00
C GLY A 82 -4.28 7.30 19.97
N VAL A 83 -3.65 6.20 19.56
CA VAL A 83 -2.74 5.40 20.40
C VAL A 83 -1.38 5.26 19.73
N ASN A 84 -0.28 5.41 20.48
CA ASN A 84 1.07 5.17 19.95
C ASN A 84 1.39 3.67 19.91
N GLY A 85 2.00 3.22 18.82
CA GLY A 85 2.34 1.81 18.60
C GLY A 85 3.82 1.60 18.22
N PRO A 86 4.28 0.34 18.14
CA PRO A 86 5.62 0.03 17.66
C PRO A 86 5.78 0.33 16.17
N VAL A 87 7.01 0.60 15.75
CA VAL A 87 7.40 0.71 14.34
C VAL A 87 7.33 -0.67 13.68
N ILE A 88 6.64 -0.77 12.55
CA ILE A 88 6.59 -1.97 11.70
C ILE A 88 7.31 -1.81 10.36
N PHE A 89 7.56 -0.57 9.92
CA PHE A 89 8.32 -0.27 8.71
C PHE A 89 9.05 1.06 8.83
N ASN A 90 10.33 1.11 8.45
CA ASN A 90 11.12 2.35 8.40
C ASN A 90 11.17 2.87 6.96
N LEU A 91 10.53 4.01 6.70
CA LEU A 91 10.36 4.53 5.34
C LEU A 91 11.66 5.12 4.79
N LEU A 92 12.43 5.84 5.61
CA LEU A 92 13.69 6.44 5.17
C LEU A 92 14.77 5.38 4.90
N ALA A 93 14.80 4.30 5.68
CA ALA A 93 15.71 3.19 5.45
C ALA A 93 15.39 2.38 4.18
N ASN A 94 14.14 2.44 3.70
CA ASN A 94 13.66 1.75 2.49
C ASN A 94 13.38 2.74 1.35
N GLN A 95 14.00 3.92 1.38
CA GLN A 95 13.86 4.92 0.34
C GLN A 95 14.55 4.47 -0.96
N ILE A 96 13.90 4.66 -2.10
CA ILE A 96 14.49 4.28 -3.39
C ILE A 96 15.57 5.29 -3.85
N PRO A 97 16.57 4.88 -4.64
CA PRO A 97 17.53 5.81 -5.24
C PRO A 97 16.85 6.94 -6.02
N GLY A 98 17.31 8.18 -5.82
CA GLY A 98 16.74 9.37 -6.46
C GLY A 98 15.55 10.01 -5.71
N SER A 99 15.09 9.40 -4.61
CA SER A 99 14.17 10.02 -3.65
C SER A 99 14.95 10.73 -2.53
N PRO A 100 14.36 11.73 -1.83
CA PRO A 100 13.12 12.40 -2.19
C PRO A 100 13.31 13.42 -3.32
N LEU A 101 12.23 13.69 -4.06
CA LEU A 101 12.15 14.81 -4.98
C LEU A 101 11.60 16.03 -4.25
N THR A 102 12.14 17.21 -4.51
CA THR A 102 11.70 18.46 -3.87
C THR A 102 11.25 19.47 -4.92
N SER A 103 10.12 20.13 -4.68
CA SER A 103 9.62 21.25 -5.48
C SER A 103 9.01 22.30 -4.56
N GLY A 104 9.70 23.43 -4.38
CA GLY A 104 9.29 24.44 -3.41
C GLY A 104 9.23 23.88 -1.98
N ASN A 105 8.08 24.00 -1.33
CA ASN A 105 7.83 23.46 0.02
C ASN A 105 7.27 22.03 0.02
N MET A 106 7.17 21.39 -1.16
CA MET A 106 6.70 20.03 -1.32
C MET A 106 7.86 19.06 -1.48
N VAL A 107 7.81 17.95 -0.74
CA VAL A 107 8.77 16.86 -0.78
C VAL A 107 8.01 15.56 -1.09
N VAL A 108 8.50 14.80 -2.06
CA VAL A 108 7.91 13.51 -2.44
C VAL A 108 8.93 12.41 -2.17
N TYR A 109 8.59 11.56 -1.21
CA TYR A 109 9.32 10.35 -0.87
C TYR A 109 8.78 9.17 -1.66
N ALA A 110 9.66 8.32 -2.14
CA ALA A 110 9.31 7.02 -2.70
C ALA A 110 10.10 5.93 -1.99
N TYR A 111 9.43 4.82 -1.69
CA TYR A 111 9.99 3.74 -0.89
C TYR A 111 9.62 2.38 -1.47
N ARG A 112 10.50 1.42 -1.24
CA ARG A 112 10.32 0.01 -1.59
C ARG A 112 11.14 -0.83 -0.63
N GLY A 113 10.51 -1.77 0.05
CA GLY A 113 11.20 -2.68 0.95
C GLY A 113 10.32 -3.81 1.42
N THR A 114 10.93 -4.80 2.08
CA THR A 114 10.20 -5.94 2.62
C THR A 114 9.66 -5.61 4.01
N LEU A 115 8.35 -5.80 4.21
CA LEU A 115 7.74 -5.82 5.52
C LEU A 115 8.22 -7.08 6.25
N ALA A 116 9.02 -6.91 7.30
CA ALA A 116 9.67 -7.99 8.03
C ALA A 116 9.30 -7.93 9.51
N THR A 117 8.02 -8.16 9.81
CA THR A 117 7.53 -8.25 11.20
C THR A 117 7.57 -9.69 11.71
N ALA A 118 7.35 -9.89 13.01
CA ALA A 118 7.27 -11.23 13.59
C ALA A 118 6.10 -12.06 13.02
N ASN A 119 5.03 -11.40 12.55
CA ASN A 119 3.89 -12.05 11.90
C ASN A 119 3.27 -11.11 10.85
N ASN A 120 3.74 -11.23 9.61
CA ASN A 120 3.30 -10.38 8.52
C ASN A 120 1.80 -10.52 8.19
N ALA A 121 1.22 -11.72 8.36
CA ALA A 121 -0.22 -11.91 8.14
C ALA A 121 -1.06 -11.14 9.16
N ALA A 122 -0.64 -11.12 10.43
CA ALA A 122 -1.29 -10.30 11.45
C ALA A 122 -1.09 -8.80 11.19
N THR A 123 0.10 -8.39 10.74
CA THR A 123 0.38 -7.00 10.35
C THR A 123 -0.49 -6.56 9.17
N LEU A 124 -0.64 -7.40 8.14
CA LEU A 124 -1.55 -7.16 7.02
C LEU A 124 -3.00 -7.02 7.50
N ALA A 125 -3.45 -7.89 8.41
CA ALA A 125 -4.79 -7.77 8.99
C ALA A 125 -4.98 -6.43 9.73
N ALA A 126 -3.98 -5.96 10.48
CA ALA A 126 -4.02 -4.66 11.15
C ALA A 126 -4.05 -3.49 10.13
N MET A 127 -3.27 -3.58 9.05
CA MET A 127 -3.30 -2.59 7.96
C MET A 127 -4.67 -2.56 7.27
N ILE A 128 -5.29 -3.72 7.06
CA ILE A 128 -6.64 -3.84 6.49
C ILE A 128 -7.69 -3.23 7.43
N ALA A 129 -7.55 -3.43 8.74
CA ALA A 129 -8.44 -2.88 9.76
C ALA A 129 -8.29 -1.36 9.97
N GLY A 130 -7.22 -0.75 9.45
CA GLY A 130 -6.90 0.66 9.67
C GLY A 130 -6.17 0.94 10.99
N ASP A 131 -5.62 -0.11 11.60
CA ASP A 131 -4.85 -0.07 12.86
C ASP A 131 -3.36 0.16 12.63
N THR A 132 -3.03 0.92 11.59
CA THR A 132 -1.67 1.37 11.31
C THR A 132 -1.66 2.84 10.92
N TYR A 133 -0.52 3.49 11.13
CA TYR A 133 -0.35 4.90 10.78
C TYR A 133 1.04 5.17 10.27
N ILE A 134 1.14 6.18 9.42
CA ILE A 134 2.40 6.79 9.03
C ILE A 134 2.65 8.01 9.91
N ASN A 135 3.92 8.26 10.24
CA ASN A 135 4.30 9.51 10.86
C ASN A 135 5.66 10.01 10.33
N VAL A 136 5.90 11.31 10.49
CA VAL A 136 7.15 11.99 10.07
C VAL A 136 7.71 12.73 11.27
N HIS A 137 9.02 12.66 11.49
CA HIS A 137 9.72 13.31 12.59
C HIS A 137 10.64 14.41 12.08
N THR A 138 10.80 15.44 12.91
CA THR A 138 11.78 16.52 12.70
C THR A 138 12.51 16.83 14.01
N PRO A 139 13.57 17.66 14.00
CA PRO A 139 14.26 18.05 15.24
C PRO A 139 13.34 18.76 16.24
N GLN A 140 12.35 19.51 15.76
CA GLN A 140 11.39 20.21 16.62
C GLN A 140 10.38 19.25 17.25
N PHE A 141 10.01 18.19 16.52
CA PHE A 141 9.04 17.19 16.96
C PHE A 141 9.63 15.78 16.88
N PRO A 142 10.56 15.42 17.81
CA PRO A 142 11.22 14.13 17.77
C PRO A 142 10.27 12.96 18.02
N GLY A 143 9.14 13.19 18.70
CA GLY A 143 8.07 12.19 18.90
C GLY A 143 7.19 11.94 17.66
N GLY A 144 7.24 12.84 16.68
CA GLY A 144 6.35 12.87 15.51
C GLY A 144 5.82 14.30 15.31
N GLU A 145 5.99 14.85 14.09
CA GLU A 145 5.47 16.17 13.70
C GLU A 145 4.07 16.07 13.09
N ILE A 146 3.89 15.11 12.17
CA ILE A 146 2.63 14.84 11.47
C ILE A 146 2.38 13.33 11.39
N ARG A 147 1.10 12.97 11.51
CA ARG A 147 0.61 11.58 11.52
C ARG A 147 -0.59 11.44 10.58
N GLY A 148 -0.73 10.27 9.97
CA GLY A 148 -1.95 9.89 9.25
C GLY A 148 -2.28 8.42 9.44
N GLN A 149 -3.52 8.09 9.80
CA GLN A 149 -3.97 6.71 9.77
C GLN A 149 -3.98 6.17 8.33
N ILE A 150 -3.58 4.91 8.21
CA ILE A 150 -3.58 4.17 6.97
C ILE A 150 -4.92 3.46 6.83
N THR A 151 -5.49 3.51 5.63
CA THR A 151 -6.76 2.85 5.29
C THR A 151 -6.56 1.94 4.08
N CYS A 152 -7.24 0.80 4.08
CA CYS A 152 -7.23 -0.14 2.97
C CYS A 152 -8.31 0.22 1.96
N HIS A 153 -7.97 0.24 0.68
CA HIS A 153 -8.93 0.44 -0.41
C HIS A 153 -9.12 -0.81 -1.28
N GLY A 154 -8.70 -1.97 -0.77
CA GLY A 154 -8.91 -3.29 -1.37
C GLY A 154 -7.72 -3.80 -2.19
N VAL A 155 -7.93 -4.95 -2.83
CA VAL A 155 -6.92 -5.57 -3.70
C VAL A 155 -6.83 -4.80 -5.02
N VAL A 156 -5.62 -4.45 -5.42
CA VAL A 156 -5.31 -3.86 -6.72
C VAL A 156 -5.42 -4.97 -7.78
N PRO A 157 -6.32 -4.85 -8.78
CA PRO A 157 -6.44 -5.87 -9.82
C PRO A 157 -5.13 -6.00 -10.61
N GLU A 158 -4.66 -7.23 -10.82
CA GLU A 158 -3.51 -7.43 -11.68
C GLU A 158 -3.82 -6.95 -13.11
N PRO A 159 -2.82 -6.42 -13.85
CA PRO A 159 -3.01 -5.97 -15.23
C PRO A 159 -3.66 -7.02 -16.14
N ALA A 160 -3.36 -8.30 -15.91
CA ALA A 160 -3.95 -9.42 -16.65
C ALA A 160 -5.45 -9.60 -16.39
N THR A 161 -5.92 -9.33 -15.16
CA THR A 161 -7.35 -9.37 -14.81
C THR A 161 -8.12 -8.24 -15.49
N ILE A 162 -7.52 -7.04 -15.60
CA ILE A 162 -8.09 -5.92 -16.37
C ILE A 162 -8.14 -6.26 -17.87
N ALA A 163 -7.10 -6.89 -18.41
CA ALA A 163 -7.06 -7.32 -19.81
C ALA A 163 -8.09 -8.43 -20.11
N ALA A 164 -8.26 -9.42 -19.23
CA ALA A 164 -9.27 -10.47 -19.41
C ALA A 164 -10.71 -9.92 -19.31
N LEU A 165 -10.96 -8.96 -18.43
CA LEU A 165 -12.26 -8.30 -18.32
C LEU A 165 -12.59 -7.45 -19.55
N SER A 166 -11.59 -6.81 -20.16
CA SER A 166 -11.78 -6.01 -21.38
C SER A 166 -11.95 -6.87 -22.64
N LEU A 167 -11.35 -8.07 -22.70
CA LEU A 167 -11.55 -9.03 -23.81
C LEU A 167 -12.90 -9.78 -23.74
N GLY A 168 -13.54 -9.84 -22.57
CA GLY A 168 -14.84 -10.48 -22.35
C GLY A 168 -16.05 -9.73 -22.93
N VAL A 169 -15.87 -8.49 -23.42
CA VAL A 169 -16.96 -7.63 -23.98
C VAL A 169 -17.09 -7.76 -25.51
N LEU A 170 -16.42 -8.73 -26.15
CA LEU A 170 -16.60 -9.05 -27.58
C LEU A 170 -17.43 -10.35 -27.80
N PRO A 171 -18.74 -10.40 -27.51
CA PRO A 171 -19.58 -11.51 -27.94
C PRO A 171 -20.14 -11.26 -29.35
N PHE A 172 -19.82 -12.18 -30.27
CA PHE A 172 -20.63 -12.58 -31.44
C PHE A 172 -20.98 -11.55 -32.53
N LEU A 173 -20.04 -11.31 -33.46
CA LEU A 173 -20.37 -11.02 -34.86
C LEU A 173 -19.76 -12.06 -35.81
N ARG A 174 -20.03 -13.34 -35.56
CA ARG A 174 -19.86 -14.37 -36.60
C ARG A 174 -21.13 -14.43 -37.44
N ARG A 175 -21.25 -13.51 -38.40
CA ARG A 175 -22.31 -13.51 -39.42
C ARG A 175 -22.27 -14.86 -40.14
N ARG A 176 -23.34 -15.65 -40.02
CA ARG A 176 -23.57 -16.90 -40.76
C ARG A 176 -23.37 -16.63 -42.26
N LYS A 177 -22.45 -17.35 -42.92
CA LYS A 177 -22.40 -17.43 -44.38
C LYS A 177 -23.61 -18.26 -44.86
N LYS A 178 -24.28 -17.78 -45.91
CA LYS A 178 -25.12 -18.61 -46.79
C LYS A 178 -24.23 -19.31 -47.81
#